data_AF-A0A348V808-F1
#
_entry.id   AF-A0A348V808-F1
#
_cell.length_a   1.000
_cell.length_b   1.000
_cell.length_c   1.000
_cell.angle_alpha   90.00
_cell.angle_beta   90.00
_cell.angle_gamma   90.00
#
_symmetry.space_group_name_H-M   'P 1'
#
loop_
_entity.id
_entity.type
_entity.pdbx_description
1 polymer ?
#
loop_
_entity_poly.entity_id
_entity_poly.type
_entity_poly.pdbx_seq_one_letter_code
_entity_poly.pdbx_strand_id
1 'polypeptide(L)'
;YGKGYVLGAESGIGSSYFEKPYLEYYSQFPAHNTVMVDGISKYPEMLSNHPFDLLGRYPDSGQKEGYYQELTYSEVYFIEPESRSDQNRLLSIVSTGKTTGYYVDIFRSKKQRGGDKFHDYFYHNLGQEMFIRDIKGNTLDLRPSNEMGFAGGHLFALDYMWDKQSAKINDDYQAVWKMSFPDGNHVYMNLWMKGYEGREVFSIKAPPCKAFRGNQGFPYEVDKEPYLTIAARQHGEAWDHPFVSVFEPTTESEGRSIEKITSFDPDNKQSISPDFVGLEVKSKSERTDYIFSSVKDEKVAYNGVSANATYAVVTEEGDDFTLFMGNGTFIEGKGFSIASAERTNVVLEYRNGKYYFMSEGTVTIITNKGKRIKIEAIGYGNVV
;
A
#
# COMPACT_ATOMS: atom_id res chain seq x y z
N TYR A 1 -3.87 10.51 3.39
CA TYR A 1 -4.87 11.54 3.73
C TYR A 1 -6.24 10.92 3.50
N GLY A 2 -7.28 11.25 4.26
CA GLY A 2 -8.59 10.67 4.07
C GLY A 2 -9.61 11.35 4.96
N LYS A 3 -10.82 11.55 4.43
CA LYS A 3 -11.94 12.20 5.15
C LYS A 3 -11.56 13.55 5.81
N GLY A 4 -10.67 14.32 5.18
CA GLY A 4 -10.23 15.63 5.69
C GLY A 4 -8.91 15.63 6.48
N TYR A 5 -8.33 14.46 6.78
CA TYR A 5 -7.22 14.36 7.73
C TYR A 5 -6.01 13.58 7.18
N VAL A 6 -4.81 13.96 7.59
CA VAL A 6 -3.56 13.22 7.33
C VAL A 6 -3.43 12.11 8.37
N LEU A 7 -4.17 11.01 8.19
CA LEU A 7 -4.28 9.96 9.21
C LEU A 7 -2.96 9.21 9.46
N GLY A 8 -2.29 8.73 8.41
CA GLY A 8 -0.93 8.15 8.50
C GLY A 8 0.13 9.23 8.32
N ALA A 9 0.29 10.10 9.31
CA ALA A 9 1.19 11.25 9.25
C ALA A 9 2.67 10.88 9.42
N GLU A 10 3.54 11.78 9.00
CA GLU A 10 4.95 11.74 9.38
C GLU A 10 5.10 12.07 10.88
N SER A 11 6.04 11.44 11.59
CA SER A 11 6.32 11.74 13.01
C SER A 11 6.92 13.14 13.20
N GLY A 12 7.55 13.70 12.17
CA GLY A 12 8.16 15.03 12.21
C GLY A 12 9.54 15.02 12.88
N ILE A 13 10.09 16.20 13.18
CA ILE A 13 11.49 16.35 13.64
C ILE A 13 11.65 16.27 15.18
N GLY A 14 10.62 15.85 15.90
CA GLY A 14 10.57 16.03 17.35
C GLY A 14 10.37 17.50 17.74
N SER A 15 10.83 17.89 18.94
CA SER A 15 10.74 19.27 19.43
C SER A 15 11.67 20.23 18.69
N SER A 16 12.90 19.79 18.37
CA SER A 16 13.86 20.54 17.55
C SER A 16 14.99 19.62 17.06
N TYR A 17 15.71 20.05 16.01
CA TYR A 17 16.91 19.36 15.50
C TYR A 17 18.04 19.19 16.53
N PHE A 18 18.06 20.01 17.58
CA PHE A 18 19.15 20.04 18.57
C PHE A 18 18.86 19.17 19.79
N GLU A 19 17.67 18.59 19.88
CA GLU A 19 17.27 17.75 21.01
C GLU A 19 17.62 16.30 20.73
N LYS A 20 18.03 15.56 21.78
CA LYS A 20 18.41 14.13 21.65
C LYS A 20 17.36 13.26 20.96
N PRO A 21 16.05 13.39 21.25
CA PRO A 21 15.04 12.57 20.58
C PRO A 21 15.02 12.72 19.06
N TYR A 22 15.49 13.85 18.49
CA TYR A 22 15.62 13.97 17.05
C TYR A 22 16.55 12.90 16.49
N LEU A 23 17.78 12.84 17.03
CA LEU A 23 18.80 11.89 16.59
C LEU A 23 18.48 10.45 17.00
N GLU A 24 17.95 10.26 18.19
CA GLU A 24 17.78 8.93 18.78
C GLU A 24 16.48 8.24 18.33
N TYR A 25 15.48 8.98 17.83
CA TYR A 25 14.19 8.42 17.41
C TYR A 25 13.61 9.07 16.13
N TYR A 26 13.33 10.37 16.13
CA TYR A 26 12.52 11.00 15.06
C TYR A 26 13.19 11.02 13.67
N SER A 27 14.51 10.86 13.60
CA SER A 27 15.25 10.69 12.34
C SER A 27 15.51 9.22 11.96
N GLN A 28 15.07 8.28 12.79
CA GLN A 28 15.34 6.85 12.65
C GLN A 28 14.15 6.11 12.04
N PHE A 29 14.41 5.00 11.35
CA PHE A 29 13.40 4.21 10.63
C PHE A 29 12.14 3.88 11.46
N PRO A 30 12.23 3.50 12.75
CA PRO A 30 11.04 3.20 13.55
C PRO A 30 10.08 4.38 13.74
N ALA A 31 10.47 5.63 13.46
CA ALA A 31 9.56 6.76 13.53
C ALA A 31 8.75 6.99 12.26
N HIS A 32 8.97 6.21 11.19
CA HIS A 32 8.41 6.45 9.86
C HIS A 32 7.57 5.27 9.35
N ASN A 33 6.63 5.57 8.44
CA ASN A 33 5.80 4.56 7.78
C ASN A 33 6.59 3.85 6.67
N THR A 34 7.53 2.98 7.05
CA THR A 34 8.49 2.30 6.17
C THR A 34 8.85 0.89 6.65
N VAL A 35 9.74 0.20 5.95
CA VAL A 35 10.28 -1.11 6.32
C VAL A 35 11.71 -0.99 6.85
N MET A 36 11.95 -1.51 8.05
CA MET A 36 13.25 -1.66 8.68
C MET A 36 13.76 -3.11 8.52
N VAL A 37 15.04 -3.27 8.21
CA VAL A 37 15.69 -4.57 8.00
C VAL A 37 16.51 -4.97 9.22
N ASP A 38 16.33 -6.21 9.70
CA ASP A 38 17.07 -6.85 10.80
C ASP A 38 17.16 -6.03 12.12
N GLY A 39 16.34 -4.99 12.27
CA GLY A 39 16.40 -4.08 13.40
C GLY A 39 17.56 -3.07 13.36
N ILE A 40 18.23 -2.91 12.21
CA ILE A 40 19.47 -2.12 12.10
C ILE A 40 19.39 -0.95 11.12
N SER A 41 18.37 -0.86 10.25
CA SER A 41 18.32 0.14 9.18
C SER A 41 18.41 1.58 9.67
N LYS A 42 19.38 2.31 9.13
CA LYS A 42 19.69 3.68 9.54
C LYS A 42 20.20 4.48 8.35
N TYR A 43 19.78 5.74 8.26
CA TYR A 43 20.42 6.72 7.38
C TYR A 43 21.39 7.61 8.17
N PRO A 44 22.50 8.05 7.56
CA PRO A 44 23.30 9.14 8.13
C PRO A 44 22.42 10.39 8.29
N GLU A 45 22.49 11.04 9.44
CA GLU A 45 21.54 12.09 9.84
C GLU A 45 21.71 13.41 9.06
N MET A 46 22.84 13.59 8.37
CA MET A 46 23.14 14.77 7.56
C MET A 46 23.92 14.38 6.29
N LEU A 47 23.56 15.03 5.17
CA LEU A 47 24.27 14.98 3.89
C LEU A 47 24.46 13.57 3.29
N SER A 48 23.52 12.66 3.52
CA SER A 48 23.47 11.37 2.83
C SER A 48 22.79 11.50 1.46
N ASN A 49 23.31 10.78 0.46
CA ASN A 49 22.67 10.67 -0.86
C ASN A 49 22.22 9.23 -1.10
N HIS A 50 20.93 8.98 -0.90
CA HIS A 50 20.27 7.71 -1.18
C HIS A 50 19.12 7.98 -2.16
N PRO A 51 19.42 8.06 -3.48
CA PRO A 51 18.42 8.40 -4.47
C PRO A 51 17.40 7.27 -4.58
N PHE A 52 16.18 7.65 -4.93
CA PHE A 52 15.09 6.73 -5.22
C PHE A 52 14.95 6.63 -6.74
N ASP A 53 14.81 5.40 -7.23
CA ASP A 53 14.52 5.12 -8.64
C ASP A 53 13.01 4.98 -8.81
N LEU A 54 12.42 5.89 -9.58
CA LEU A 54 11.00 5.81 -9.93
C LEU A 54 10.82 4.80 -11.08
N LEU A 55 10.29 3.62 -10.76
CA LEU A 55 10.14 2.50 -11.69
C LEU A 55 8.85 2.57 -12.51
N GLY A 56 7.80 3.14 -11.93
CA GLY A 56 6.49 3.27 -12.56
C GLY A 56 5.69 4.39 -11.90
N ARG A 57 4.84 5.04 -12.68
CA ARG A 57 3.90 6.06 -12.18
C ARG A 57 2.71 6.17 -13.12
N TYR A 58 1.58 6.58 -12.56
CA TYR A 58 0.42 7.03 -13.33
C TYR A 58 -0.44 7.96 -12.46
N PRO A 59 -0.84 9.14 -12.96
CA PRO A 59 -0.38 9.78 -14.21
C PRO A 59 1.06 10.30 -14.09
N ASP A 60 1.55 10.99 -15.11
CA ASP A 60 2.80 11.74 -15.02
C ASP A 60 2.75 12.83 -13.93
N SER A 61 3.90 13.10 -13.30
CA SER A 61 4.00 14.13 -12.26
C SER A 61 3.62 15.50 -12.83
N GLY A 62 2.66 16.18 -12.18
CA GLY A 62 2.15 17.48 -12.60
C GLY A 62 1.11 17.43 -13.73
N GLN A 63 0.73 16.25 -14.23
CA GLN A 63 -0.34 16.10 -15.22
C GLN A 63 -1.69 16.43 -14.59
N LYS A 64 -2.43 17.35 -15.22
CA LYS A 64 -3.73 17.84 -14.72
C LYS A 64 -4.94 17.31 -15.48
N GLU A 65 -4.76 16.94 -16.74
CA GLU A 65 -5.83 16.57 -17.68
C GLU A 65 -5.40 15.38 -18.55
N GLY A 66 -6.36 14.76 -19.25
CA GLY A 66 -6.08 13.72 -20.23
C GLY A 66 -5.67 12.36 -19.64
N TYR A 67 -5.95 12.11 -18.36
CA TYR A 67 -5.75 10.81 -17.70
C TYR A 67 -7.03 10.33 -17.00
N TYR A 68 -7.09 9.04 -16.72
CA TYR A 68 -8.17 8.40 -15.97
C TYR A 68 -7.98 8.66 -14.47
N GLN A 69 -8.93 9.36 -13.85
CA GLN A 69 -8.76 9.95 -12.52
C GLN A 69 -9.08 9.00 -11.37
N GLU A 70 -9.76 7.89 -11.62
CA GLU A 70 -10.22 6.99 -10.55
C GLU A 70 -9.10 6.07 -10.04
N LEU A 71 -7.94 6.05 -10.71
CA LEU A 71 -6.78 5.29 -10.28
C LEU A 71 -5.49 6.07 -10.49
N THR A 72 -4.66 6.12 -9.46
CA THR A 72 -3.26 6.57 -9.57
C THR A 72 -2.33 5.57 -8.89
N TYR A 73 -1.08 5.50 -9.32
CA TYR A 73 -0.06 4.72 -8.63
C TYR A 73 1.34 5.29 -8.83
N SER A 74 2.24 4.89 -7.94
CA SER A 74 3.68 5.08 -8.08
C SER A 74 4.40 3.86 -7.54
N GLU A 75 5.46 3.45 -8.23
CA GLU A 75 6.34 2.36 -7.85
C GLU A 75 7.77 2.91 -7.76
N VAL A 76 8.38 2.76 -6.59
CA VAL A 76 9.70 3.32 -6.28
C VAL A 76 10.60 2.21 -5.76
N TYR A 77 11.84 2.19 -6.25
CA TYR A 77 12.91 1.35 -5.75
C TYR A 77 13.98 2.19 -5.06
N PHE A 78 14.57 1.65 -4.00
CA PHE A 78 15.70 2.28 -3.32
C PHE A 78 16.51 1.23 -2.55
N ILE A 79 17.75 1.62 -2.23
CA ILE A 79 18.64 0.80 -1.40
C ILE A 79 18.58 1.30 0.04
N GLU A 80 18.27 0.39 0.96
CA GLU A 80 18.53 0.62 2.38
C GLU A 80 20.03 0.38 2.63
N PRO A 81 20.82 1.41 2.96
CA PRO A 81 22.28 1.37 2.88
C PRO A 81 22.93 0.55 4.00
N GLU A 82 22.36 0.53 5.20
CA GLU A 82 22.98 -0.09 6.37
C GLU A 82 22.96 -1.62 6.25
N SER A 83 21.80 -2.19 5.90
CA SER A 83 21.68 -3.63 5.64
C SER A 83 22.04 -4.02 4.19
N ARG A 84 22.21 -3.03 3.30
CA ARG A 84 22.37 -3.20 1.85
C ARG A 84 21.23 -4.04 1.26
N SER A 85 20.01 -3.56 1.47
CA SER A 85 18.78 -4.21 1.05
C SER A 85 18.11 -3.52 -0.13
N ASP A 86 17.62 -4.32 -1.07
CA ASP A 86 16.74 -3.91 -2.14
C ASP A 86 15.34 -3.67 -1.55
N GLN A 87 14.81 -2.48 -1.72
CA GLN A 87 13.44 -2.13 -1.32
C GLN A 87 12.65 -1.61 -2.52
N ASN A 88 11.42 -2.10 -2.68
CA ASN A 88 10.48 -1.69 -3.71
C ASN A 88 9.13 -1.42 -3.05
N ARG A 89 8.57 -0.23 -3.27
CA ARG A 89 7.27 0.16 -2.73
C ARG A 89 6.38 0.63 -3.86
N LEU A 90 5.26 -0.08 -4.03
CA LEU A 90 4.15 0.35 -4.86
C LEU A 90 3.06 0.92 -3.97
N LEU A 91 2.63 2.15 -4.26
CA LEU A 91 1.48 2.79 -3.64
C LEU A 91 0.47 3.16 -4.73
N SER A 92 -0.79 2.77 -4.54
CA SER A 92 -1.90 3.13 -5.42
C SER A 92 -3.06 3.74 -4.64
N ILE A 93 -3.77 4.65 -5.30
CA ILE A 93 -5.03 5.22 -4.82
C ILE A 93 -6.11 4.78 -5.81
N VAL A 94 -7.15 4.11 -5.31
CA VAL A 94 -8.32 3.70 -6.09
C VAL A 94 -9.53 4.43 -5.55
N SER A 95 -10.14 5.27 -6.38
CA SER A 95 -11.41 5.93 -6.08
C SER A 95 -12.55 5.00 -6.47
N THR A 96 -13.44 4.72 -5.53
CA THR A 96 -14.63 3.88 -5.74
C THR A 96 -15.90 4.72 -5.84
N GLY A 97 -15.77 6.05 -5.76
CA GLY A 97 -16.87 6.99 -5.79
C GLY A 97 -16.44 8.39 -5.37
N LYS A 98 -17.37 9.34 -5.37
CA LYS A 98 -17.08 10.75 -5.06
C LYS A 98 -16.48 10.98 -3.67
N THR A 99 -16.85 10.15 -2.70
CA THR A 99 -16.41 10.28 -1.31
C THR A 99 -15.71 9.01 -0.79
N THR A 100 -15.56 7.98 -1.61
CA THR A 100 -15.05 6.66 -1.22
C THR A 100 -13.87 6.25 -2.09
N GLY A 101 -12.97 5.47 -1.49
CA GLY A 101 -11.76 5.00 -2.11
C GLY A 101 -10.83 4.40 -1.07
N TYR A 102 -9.79 3.74 -1.55
CA TYR A 102 -8.81 3.08 -0.72
C TYR A 102 -7.42 3.21 -1.30
N TYR A 103 -6.43 2.98 -0.44
CA TYR A 103 -5.03 2.89 -0.82
C TYR A 103 -4.60 1.44 -0.88
N VAL A 104 -3.71 1.11 -1.82
CA VAL A 104 -3.01 -0.19 -1.87
C VAL A 104 -1.53 0.10 -1.68
N ASP A 105 -0.90 -0.53 -0.70
CA ASP A 105 0.54 -0.41 -0.43
C ASP A 105 1.16 -1.81 -0.43
N ILE A 106 2.08 -2.03 -1.39
CA ILE A 106 2.82 -3.28 -1.57
C ILE A 106 4.29 -2.96 -1.39
N PHE A 107 4.88 -3.45 -0.30
CA PHE A 107 6.26 -3.18 0.07
C PHE A 107 7.06 -4.48 0.06
N ARG A 108 8.01 -4.56 -0.87
CA ARG A 108 8.98 -5.65 -1.02
C ARG A 108 10.33 -5.27 -0.45
N SER A 109 10.98 -6.17 0.26
CA SER A 109 12.29 -5.91 0.87
C SER A 109 13.13 -7.18 1.02
N LYS A 110 14.41 -7.13 0.62
CA LYS A 110 15.37 -8.24 0.82
C LYS A 110 16.81 -7.75 0.85
N LYS A 111 17.68 -8.47 1.56
CA LYS A 111 19.13 -8.23 1.53
C LYS A 111 19.73 -8.74 0.23
N GLN A 112 20.59 -7.93 -0.40
CA GLN A 112 21.28 -8.32 -1.65
C GLN A 112 22.17 -9.57 -1.50
N ARG A 113 22.67 -9.82 -0.27
CA ARG A 113 23.55 -10.95 0.04
C ARG A 113 22.81 -12.10 0.75
N GLY A 114 21.49 -12.02 0.86
CA GLY A 114 20.69 -12.92 1.70
C GLY A 114 21.05 -12.81 3.19
N GLY A 115 20.68 -13.83 3.95
CA GLY A 115 20.87 -13.85 5.41
C GLY A 115 19.93 -12.90 6.14
N ASP A 116 18.74 -12.68 5.59
CA ASP A 116 17.63 -11.96 6.19
C ASP A 116 17.18 -12.67 7.47
N LYS A 117 17.16 -11.95 8.60
CA LYS A 117 16.58 -12.45 9.85
C LYS A 117 15.10 -12.10 9.88
N PHE A 118 14.80 -10.83 9.64
CA PHE A 118 13.44 -10.33 9.55
C PHE A 118 13.41 -8.92 8.95
N HIS A 119 12.22 -8.52 8.50
CA HIS A 119 11.89 -7.17 8.07
C HIS A 119 10.66 -6.70 8.85
N ASP A 120 10.65 -5.45 9.29
CA ASP A 120 9.58 -4.85 10.10
C ASP A 120 8.94 -3.69 9.32
N TYR A 121 7.68 -3.86 8.90
CA TYR A 121 6.86 -2.78 8.34
C TYR A 121 6.20 -1.99 9.47
N PHE A 122 6.44 -0.68 9.53
CA PHE A 122 5.82 0.22 10.51
C PHE A 122 4.69 1.04 9.87
N TYR A 123 3.59 1.18 10.62
CA TYR A 123 2.54 2.13 10.29
C TYR A 123 2.01 2.83 11.54
N HIS A 124 2.23 4.14 11.58
CA HIS A 124 1.78 5.08 12.60
C HIS A 124 0.52 5.81 12.11
N ASN A 125 -0.45 6.00 13.01
CA ASN A 125 -1.70 6.68 12.66
C ASN A 125 -2.27 7.53 13.81
N LEU A 126 -2.89 8.65 13.47
CA LEU A 126 -3.44 9.64 14.41
C LEU A 126 -4.77 9.21 15.07
N GLY A 127 -5.05 7.91 15.15
CA GLY A 127 -6.14 7.43 16.01
C GLY A 127 -5.75 7.53 17.48
N GLN A 128 -6.71 7.90 18.33
CA GLN A 128 -6.58 7.87 19.79
C GLN A 128 -6.78 6.46 20.35
N GLU A 129 -7.42 5.59 19.56
CA GLU A 129 -7.63 4.17 19.89
C GLU A 129 -7.19 3.32 18.70
N MET A 130 -6.64 2.14 18.99
CA MET A 130 -6.21 1.17 17.99
C MET A 130 -6.70 -0.23 18.36
N PHE A 131 -7.27 -0.94 17.39
CA PHE A 131 -7.77 -2.31 17.57
C PHE A 131 -7.16 -3.21 16.50
N ILE A 132 -6.56 -4.32 16.89
CA ILE A 132 -6.06 -5.35 15.96
C ILE A 132 -6.98 -6.57 16.04
N ARG A 133 -7.45 -7.05 14.89
CA ARG A 133 -8.48 -8.08 14.77
C ARG A 133 -8.13 -9.08 13.67
N ASP A 134 -8.65 -10.29 13.79
CA ASP A 134 -8.72 -11.22 12.65
C ASP A 134 -9.72 -10.73 11.59
N ILE A 135 -9.73 -11.34 10.40
CA ILE A 135 -10.72 -11.02 9.35
C ILE A 135 -12.18 -11.30 9.73
N LYS A 136 -12.44 -12.05 10.81
CA LYS A 136 -13.78 -12.33 11.33
C LYS A 136 -14.24 -11.25 12.32
N GLY A 137 -13.37 -10.30 12.66
CA GLY A 137 -13.64 -9.19 13.56
C GLY A 137 -13.34 -9.49 15.03
N ASN A 138 -12.78 -10.65 15.37
CA ASN A 138 -12.38 -10.97 16.73
C ASN A 138 -11.07 -10.24 17.08
N THR A 139 -10.98 -9.69 18.30
CA THR A 139 -9.73 -9.10 18.79
C THR A 139 -8.62 -10.13 18.80
N LEU A 140 -7.45 -9.74 18.28
CA LEU A 140 -6.26 -10.60 18.29
C LEU A 140 -5.69 -10.68 19.72
N ASP A 141 -5.33 -11.88 20.16
CA ASP A 141 -4.79 -12.13 21.50
C ASP A 141 -3.30 -11.73 21.60
N LEU A 142 -3.05 -10.43 21.66
CA LEU A 142 -1.71 -9.86 21.77
C LEU A 142 -1.15 -10.05 23.20
N ARG A 143 0.12 -10.47 23.29
CA ARG A 143 0.83 -10.67 24.55
C ARG A 143 1.99 -9.69 24.68
N PRO A 144 2.32 -9.19 25.89
CA PRO A 144 3.50 -8.35 26.08
C PRO A 144 4.75 -8.97 25.46
N SER A 145 5.53 -8.17 24.72
CA SER A 145 6.69 -8.63 23.98
C SER A 145 7.89 -7.70 24.14
N ASN A 146 9.07 -8.30 24.31
CA ASN A 146 10.35 -7.59 24.39
C ASN A 146 11.21 -7.81 23.13
N GLU A 147 10.68 -8.45 22.10
CA GLU A 147 11.40 -8.80 20.86
C GLU A 147 11.86 -7.56 20.07
N MET A 148 11.15 -6.43 20.19
CA MET A 148 11.50 -5.17 19.54
C MET A 148 12.19 -4.22 20.53
N GLY A 149 13.45 -4.46 20.88
CA GLY A 149 14.21 -3.55 21.76
C GLY A 149 15.72 -3.62 21.54
N PHE A 150 16.45 -2.62 22.03
CA PHE A 150 17.91 -2.53 21.89
C PHE A 150 18.64 -3.74 22.48
N ALA A 151 18.12 -4.29 23.60
CA ALA A 151 18.64 -5.50 24.23
C ALA A 151 18.64 -6.72 23.30
N GLY A 152 17.82 -6.72 22.24
CA GLY A 152 17.83 -7.71 21.15
C GLY A 152 18.93 -7.49 20.10
N GLY A 153 19.81 -6.50 20.28
CA GLY A 153 20.84 -6.10 19.31
C GLY A 153 20.30 -5.21 18.18
N HIS A 154 19.18 -4.54 18.41
CA HIS A 154 18.53 -3.66 17.45
C HIS A 154 18.85 -2.19 17.73
N LEU A 155 18.37 -1.27 16.88
CA LEU A 155 18.53 0.17 17.07
C LEU A 155 17.92 0.64 18.41
N PHE A 156 18.63 1.57 19.05
CA PHE A 156 18.18 2.23 20.28
C PHE A 156 16.84 2.96 20.11
N ALA A 157 16.51 3.40 18.89
CA ALA A 157 15.23 4.00 18.54
C ALA A 157 14.03 3.13 18.92
N LEU A 158 14.17 1.79 18.92
CA LEU A 158 13.08 0.91 19.34
C LEU A 158 12.77 1.06 20.83
N ASP A 159 13.70 1.48 21.68
CA ASP A 159 13.46 1.66 23.12
C ASP A 159 12.68 2.94 23.43
N TYR A 160 12.53 3.85 22.47
CA TYR A 160 11.57 4.96 22.56
C TYR A 160 10.12 4.50 22.43
N MET A 161 9.89 3.30 21.91
CA MET A 161 8.58 2.69 21.81
C MET A 161 8.28 1.83 23.03
N TRP A 162 7.04 1.88 23.52
CA TRP A 162 6.61 1.18 24.74
C TRP A 162 5.27 0.48 24.56
N ASP A 163 4.84 -0.24 25.60
CA ASP A 163 3.63 -1.07 25.61
C ASP A 163 3.55 -2.05 24.42
N LYS A 164 4.70 -2.60 24.04
CA LYS A 164 4.82 -3.53 22.92
C LYS A 164 4.10 -4.83 23.26
N GLN A 165 3.15 -5.20 22.41
CA GLN A 165 2.45 -6.48 22.48
C GLN A 165 2.45 -7.13 21.11
N SER A 166 2.57 -8.45 21.03
CA SER A 166 2.60 -9.16 19.76
C SER A 166 1.78 -10.45 19.74
N ALA A 167 1.44 -10.88 18.54
CA ALA A 167 0.94 -12.23 18.26
C ALA A 167 1.43 -12.69 16.89
N LYS A 168 1.72 -14.00 16.79
CA LYS A 168 1.97 -14.64 15.49
C LYS A 168 0.66 -14.94 14.79
N ILE A 169 0.62 -14.69 13.49
CA ILE A 169 -0.56 -14.87 12.66
C ILE A 169 -0.15 -15.28 11.25
N ASN A 170 -0.83 -16.30 10.72
CA ASN A 170 -0.62 -16.75 9.35
C ASN A 170 -1.67 -16.16 8.39
N ASP A 171 -2.86 -15.94 8.92
CA ASP A 171 -4.01 -15.43 8.16
C ASP A 171 -3.94 -13.90 8.00
N ASP A 172 -4.71 -13.40 7.05
CA ASP A 172 -4.94 -11.96 6.92
C ASP A 172 -5.56 -11.37 8.19
N TYR A 173 -5.33 -10.09 8.43
CA TYR A 173 -5.80 -9.41 9.63
C TYR A 173 -6.15 -7.95 9.36
N GLN A 174 -6.74 -7.32 10.36
CA GLN A 174 -7.19 -5.94 10.30
C GLN A 174 -6.66 -5.13 11.48
N ALA A 175 -6.37 -3.87 11.24
CA ALA A 175 -6.16 -2.88 12.28
C ALA A 175 -7.08 -1.67 12.04
N VAL A 176 -7.67 -1.14 13.11
CA VAL A 176 -8.56 0.02 13.03
C VAL A 176 -8.07 1.06 14.01
N TRP A 177 -7.79 2.25 13.49
CA TRP A 177 -7.53 3.44 14.28
C TRP A 177 -8.79 4.29 14.32
N LYS A 178 -9.14 4.78 15.50
CA LYS A 178 -10.29 5.66 15.70
C LYS A 178 -9.83 7.02 16.22
N MET A 179 -10.21 8.08 15.52
CA MET A 179 -10.07 9.47 15.94
C MET A 179 -11.45 9.98 16.37
N SER A 180 -11.59 10.29 17.66
CA SER A 180 -12.88 10.59 18.27
C SER A 180 -13.22 12.07 18.17
N PHE A 181 -14.28 12.39 17.43
CA PHE A 181 -14.86 13.74 17.37
C PHE A 181 -15.97 13.96 18.41
N PRO A 182 -16.10 15.17 18.99
CA PRO A 182 -17.15 15.50 19.96
C PRO A 182 -18.59 15.40 19.43
N ASP A 183 -18.78 15.56 18.11
CA ASP A 183 -20.09 15.44 17.45
C ASP A 183 -20.52 13.98 17.22
N GLY A 184 -19.68 13.01 17.59
CA GLY A 184 -19.91 11.59 17.39
C GLY A 184 -19.59 11.09 15.98
N ASN A 185 -19.25 11.96 15.03
CA ASN A 185 -18.86 11.55 13.68
C ASN A 185 -17.36 11.26 13.62
N HIS A 186 -16.96 10.19 14.30
CA HIS A 186 -15.58 9.77 14.40
C HIS A 186 -14.96 9.44 13.04
N VAL A 187 -13.65 9.62 12.92
CA VAL A 187 -12.90 9.25 11.72
C VAL A 187 -12.11 7.98 12.00
N TYR A 188 -12.11 7.07 11.04
CA TYR A 188 -11.43 5.79 11.15
C TYR A 188 -10.42 5.62 10.03
N MET A 189 -9.26 5.04 10.35
CA MET A 189 -8.43 4.36 9.36
C MET A 189 -8.63 2.85 9.51
N ASN A 190 -9.20 2.21 8.50
CA ASN A 190 -9.30 0.76 8.45
C ASN A 190 -8.16 0.21 7.60
N LEU A 191 -7.31 -0.62 8.19
CA LEU A 191 -6.29 -1.38 7.50
C LEU A 191 -6.75 -2.83 7.38
N TRP A 192 -6.65 -3.39 6.18
CA TRP A 192 -6.52 -4.82 5.95
C TRP A 192 -5.09 -5.12 5.54
N MET A 193 -4.49 -6.18 6.08
CA MET A 193 -3.12 -6.57 5.77
C MET A 193 -3.03 -8.06 5.51
N LYS A 194 -2.32 -8.42 4.43
CA LYS A 194 -2.10 -9.81 4.04
C LYS A 194 -1.25 -10.54 5.08
N GLY A 195 -1.70 -11.71 5.50
CA GLY A 195 -0.97 -12.65 6.32
C GLY A 195 0.00 -13.50 5.50
N TYR A 196 1.04 -14.00 6.16
CA TYR A 196 1.95 -15.00 5.63
C TYR A 196 2.39 -15.90 6.77
N GLU A 197 2.83 -17.12 6.44
CA GLU A 197 3.29 -18.07 7.44
C GLU A 197 4.36 -17.44 8.37
N GLY A 198 4.13 -17.56 9.67
CA GLY A 198 5.05 -17.09 10.69
C GLY A 198 5.08 -15.57 10.90
N ARG A 199 4.27 -14.78 10.20
CA ARG A 199 4.21 -13.32 10.39
C ARG A 199 3.85 -12.97 11.83
N GLU A 200 4.50 -11.97 12.39
CA GLU A 200 4.25 -11.49 13.76
C GLU A 200 3.78 -10.04 13.71
N VAL A 201 2.67 -9.75 14.38
CA VAL A 201 2.05 -8.42 14.40
C VAL A 201 2.20 -7.83 15.78
N PHE A 202 2.61 -6.57 15.83
CA PHE A 202 2.87 -5.82 17.04
C PHE A 202 1.91 -4.64 17.16
N SER A 203 1.39 -4.42 18.36
CA SER A 203 0.77 -3.17 18.81
C SER A 203 1.78 -2.41 19.65
N ILE A 204 1.99 -1.13 19.32
CA ILE A 204 3.06 -0.32 19.88
C ILE A 204 2.56 1.10 20.15
N LYS A 205 3.00 1.70 21.28
CA LYS A 205 2.94 3.15 21.49
C LYS A 205 4.29 3.78 21.17
N ALA A 206 4.25 4.86 20.41
CA ALA A 206 5.43 5.62 20.00
C ALA A 206 5.36 7.08 20.51
N PRO A 207 6.50 7.80 20.54
CA PRO A 207 6.55 9.23 20.81
C PRO A 207 5.53 10.02 19.96
N PRO A 208 4.95 11.11 20.50
CA PRO A 208 3.90 11.87 19.82
C PRO A 208 4.28 12.38 18.44
N CYS A 209 3.29 12.56 17.56
CA CYS A 209 3.51 13.17 16.25
C CYS A 209 3.84 14.68 16.39
N LYS A 210 5.01 15.10 15.92
CA LYS A 210 5.50 16.48 15.95
C LYS A 210 5.47 17.18 14.58
N ALA A 211 4.82 16.58 13.58
CA ALA A 211 4.73 17.16 12.23
C ALA A 211 3.76 18.35 12.13
N PHE A 212 2.78 18.44 13.04
CA PHE A 212 1.77 19.50 13.01
C PHE A 212 2.15 20.66 13.95
N ARG A 213 2.08 21.88 13.43
CA ARG A 213 2.21 23.10 14.24
C ARG A 213 0.83 23.52 14.76
N GLY A 214 0.65 23.51 16.07
CA GLY A 214 -0.66 23.73 16.70
C GLY A 214 -1.63 22.58 16.45
N ASN A 215 -2.88 22.72 16.92
CA ASN A 215 -3.83 21.60 16.90
C ASN A 215 -4.53 21.36 15.54
N GLN A 216 -4.28 22.20 14.51
CA GLN A 216 -4.72 22.07 13.10
C GLN A 216 -6.13 21.47 12.83
N GLY A 217 -7.12 21.72 13.69
CA GLY A 217 -8.48 21.19 13.53
C GLY A 217 -8.64 19.72 13.92
N PHE A 218 -7.65 19.11 14.57
CA PHE A 218 -7.77 17.81 15.22
C PHE A 218 -8.61 17.90 16.50
N PRO A 219 -9.36 16.84 16.87
CA PRO A 219 -10.23 16.85 18.05
C PRO A 219 -9.48 16.63 19.37
N TYR A 220 -8.16 16.45 19.32
CA TYR A 220 -7.27 16.24 20.47
C TYR A 220 -5.85 16.73 20.15
N GLU A 221 -5.01 16.94 21.17
CA GLU A 221 -3.63 17.43 21.01
C GLU A 221 -2.70 16.34 20.46
N VAL A 222 -2.61 16.26 19.13
CA VAL A 222 -1.80 15.26 18.38
C VAL A 222 -0.33 15.20 18.78
N ASP A 223 0.22 16.31 19.29
CA ASP A 223 1.61 16.44 19.67
C ASP A 223 1.89 16.06 21.13
N LYS A 224 0.86 15.68 21.90
CA LYS A 224 1.02 15.25 23.29
C LYS A 224 0.62 13.80 23.53
N GLU A 225 -0.28 13.27 22.70
CA GLU A 225 -0.72 11.89 22.83
C GLU A 225 0.26 10.91 22.16
N PRO A 226 0.36 9.67 22.66
CA PRO A 226 1.16 8.62 22.02
C PRO A 226 0.75 8.39 20.57
N TYR A 227 1.72 8.18 19.70
CA TYR A 227 1.46 7.80 18.33
C TYR A 227 1.19 6.30 18.27
N LEU A 228 -0.04 5.90 17.92
CA LEU A 228 -0.42 4.48 17.91
C LEU A 228 0.06 3.81 16.62
N THR A 229 0.81 2.73 16.80
CA THR A 229 1.59 2.12 15.73
C THR A 229 1.34 0.62 15.69
N ILE A 230 1.18 0.10 14.47
CA ILE A 230 1.42 -1.32 14.22
C ILE A 230 2.82 -1.52 13.67
N ALA A 231 3.41 -2.66 14.00
CA ALA A 231 4.50 -3.21 13.22
C ALA A 231 4.18 -4.62 12.75
N ALA A 232 4.47 -4.94 11.49
CA ALA A 232 4.34 -6.28 10.95
C ALA A 232 5.73 -6.82 10.66
N ARG A 233 6.12 -7.88 11.36
CA ARG A 233 7.39 -8.57 11.17
C ARG A 233 7.22 -9.75 10.24
N GLN A 234 7.96 -9.73 9.14
CA GLN A 234 8.19 -10.91 8.32
C GLN A 234 9.52 -11.53 8.74
N HIS A 235 9.51 -12.80 9.18
CA HIS A 235 10.75 -13.55 9.38
C HIS A 235 11.30 -14.01 8.04
N GLY A 236 12.61 -13.91 7.86
CA GLY A 236 13.24 -14.04 6.55
C GLY A 236 13.07 -12.77 5.71
N GLU A 237 13.15 -12.92 4.40
CA GLU A 237 12.95 -11.82 3.44
C GLU A 237 11.46 -11.46 3.28
N ALA A 238 11.18 -10.28 2.74
CA ALA A 238 9.82 -9.79 2.46
C ALA A 238 9.68 -9.38 0.99
N TRP A 239 10.38 -10.04 0.06
CA TRP A 239 10.28 -9.82 -1.39
C TRP A 239 9.28 -10.79 -2.01
N ASP A 240 9.39 -12.07 -1.66
CA ASP A 240 8.47 -13.14 -2.06
C ASP A 240 7.31 -13.28 -1.06
N HIS A 241 7.41 -12.60 0.09
CA HIS A 241 6.36 -12.49 1.12
C HIS A 241 6.10 -11.00 1.46
N PRO A 242 5.70 -10.17 0.49
CA PRO A 242 5.63 -8.72 0.69
C PRO A 242 4.67 -8.29 1.80
N PHE A 243 4.89 -7.09 2.31
CA PHE A 243 3.87 -6.40 3.09
C PHE A 243 2.82 -5.86 2.13
N VAL A 244 1.60 -6.37 2.21
CA VAL A 244 0.49 -5.98 1.33
C VAL A 244 -0.62 -5.45 2.21
N SER A 245 -0.98 -4.19 2.01
CA SER A 245 -1.94 -3.48 2.85
C SER A 245 -2.94 -2.69 2.02
N VAL A 246 -4.19 -2.68 2.49
CA VAL A 246 -5.26 -1.85 1.95
C VAL A 246 -5.77 -0.94 3.04
N PHE A 247 -5.72 0.37 2.79
CA PHE A 247 -6.16 1.39 3.75
C PHE A 247 -7.45 2.05 3.27
N GLU A 248 -8.48 2.02 4.10
CA GLU A 248 -9.80 2.60 3.83
C GLU A 248 -10.16 3.62 4.92
N PRO A 249 -10.00 4.93 4.66
CA PRO A 249 -10.43 5.97 5.58
C PRO A 249 -11.95 6.14 5.52
N THR A 250 -12.60 6.17 6.68
CA THR A 250 -14.07 6.24 6.80
C THR A 250 -14.50 7.21 7.90
N THR A 251 -15.77 7.59 7.90
CA THR A 251 -16.41 8.29 9.03
C THR A 251 -17.43 7.36 9.69
N GLU A 252 -17.79 7.63 10.95
CA GLU A 252 -18.87 6.93 11.64
C GLU A 252 -20.16 6.91 10.81
N SER A 253 -20.51 8.07 10.24
CA SER A 253 -21.75 8.26 9.48
C SER A 253 -21.80 7.52 8.14
N GLU A 254 -20.68 7.46 7.41
CA GLU A 254 -20.62 6.82 6.10
C GLU A 254 -20.29 5.32 6.20
N GLY A 255 -19.53 4.93 7.23
CA GLY A 255 -19.01 3.58 7.39
C GLY A 255 -18.08 3.14 6.26
N ARG A 256 -17.76 1.84 6.26
CA ARG A 256 -16.93 1.20 5.22
C ARG A 256 -17.68 1.03 3.91
N SER A 257 -17.02 1.32 2.81
CA SER A 257 -17.44 1.03 1.43
C SER A 257 -17.01 -0.37 1.00
N ILE A 258 -15.87 -0.86 1.49
CA ILE A 258 -15.37 -2.22 1.24
C ILE A 258 -16.14 -3.21 2.11
N GLU A 259 -16.69 -4.25 1.47
CA GLU A 259 -17.32 -5.40 2.14
C GLU A 259 -16.26 -6.40 2.57
N LYS A 260 -15.37 -6.79 1.64
CA LYS A 260 -14.41 -7.87 1.84
C LYS A 260 -13.16 -7.66 1.00
N ILE A 261 -12.02 -8.10 1.52
CA ILE A 261 -10.77 -8.19 0.79
C ILE A 261 -10.26 -9.63 0.92
N THR A 262 -9.85 -10.22 -0.18
CA THR A 262 -9.24 -11.56 -0.22
C THR A 262 -8.03 -11.55 -1.13
N SER A 263 -6.94 -12.18 -0.71
CA SER A 263 -5.87 -12.47 -1.65
C SER A 263 -6.18 -13.71 -2.49
N PHE A 264 -5.66 -13.76 -3.71
CA PHE A 264 -5.78 -14.92 -4.58
C PHE A 264 -4.42 -15.37 -5.13
N ASP A 265 -4.32 -16.68 -5.39
CA ASP A 265 -3.24 -17.25 -6.20
C ASP A 265 -3.65 -17.22 -7.68
N PRO A 266 -2.70 -17.07 -8.60
CA PRO A 266 -2.99 -17.09 -10.02
C PRO A 266 -3.35 -18.51 -10.51
N ASP A 267 -4.20 -18.58 -11.54
CA ASP A 267 -4.66 -19.83 -12.15
C ASP A 267 -3.48 -20.65 -12.72
N ASN A 268 -2.42 -19.95 -13.15
CA ASN A 268 -1.18 -20.53 -13.70
C ASN A 268 -0.01 -20.52 -12.71
N LYS A 269 -0.28 -20.61 -11.40
CA LYS A 269 0.73 -20.48 -10.32
C LYS A 269 2.01 -21.30 -10.45
N GLN A 270 1.99 -22.44 -11.13
CA GLN A 270 3.19 -23.27 -11.29
C GLN A 270 4.28 -22.61 -12.14
N SER A 271 3.93 -21.55 -12.87
CA SER A 271 4.84 -20.77 -13.73
C SER A 271 4.96 -19.32 -13.31
N ILE A 272 4.42 -18.94 -12.15
CA ILE A 272 4.46 -17.58 -11.62
C ILE A 272 5.39 -17.52 -10.42
N SER A 273 6.22 -16.49 -10.39
CA SER A 273 7.14 -16.20 -9.30
C SER A 273 6.39 -15.91 -7.98
N PRO A 274 6.94 -16.30 -6.82
CA PRO A 274 6.29 -16.13 -5.53
C PRO A 274 6.09 -14.65 -5.11
N ASP A 275 6.74 -13.68 -5.77
CA ASP A 275 6.53 -12.24 -5.50
C ASP A 275 5.16 -11.69 -5.95
N PHE A 276 4.38 -12.51 -6.68
CA PHE A 276 3.08 -12.09 -7.18
C PHE A 276 2.11 -11.81 -6.02
N VAL A 277 1.41 -10.69 -6.14
CA VAL A 277 0.35 -10.27 -5.24
C VAL A 277 -0.94 -10.13 -6.05
N GLY A 278 -1.93 -10.97 -5.71
CA GLY A 278 -3.30 -10.88 -6.19
C GLY A 278 -4.26 -10.46 -5.07
N LEU A 279 -5.07 -9.43 -5.29
CA LEU A 279 -6.13 -8.99 -4.36
C LEU A 279 -7.47 -8.86 -5.07
N GLU A 280 -8.52 -9.38 -4.47
CA GLU A 280 -9.91 -9.08 -4.80
C GLU A 280 -10.47 -8.17 -3.70
N VAL A 281 -10.87 -6.95 -4.07
CA VAL A 281 -11.50 -5.96 -3.19
C VAL A 281 -12.96 -5.84 -3.60
N LYS A 282 -13.84 -6.43 -2.80
CA LYS A 282 -15.28 -6.39 -3.02
C LYS A 282 -15.90 -5.24 -2.24
N SER A 283 -16.56 -4.33 -2.95
CA SER A 283 -17.32 -3.24 -2.35
C SER A 283 -18.69 -3.71 -1.87
N LYS A 284 -19.35 -2.92 -1.02
CA LYS A 284 -20.77 -3.12 -0.66
C LYS A 284 -21.72 -2.79 -1.81
N SER A 285 -21.25 -2.02 -2.80
CA SER A 285 -21.92 -1.89 -4.09
C SER A 285 -21.67 -3.13 -4.96
N GLU A 286 -22.11 -3.12 -6.21
CA GLU A 286 -21.83 -4.19 -7.17
C GLU A 286 -20.39 -4.16 -7.71
N ARG A 287 -19.53 -3.28 -7.17
CA ARG A 287 -18.15 -3.10 -7.59
C ARG A 287 -17.20 -4.14 -7.00
N THR A 288 -16.39 -4.77 -7.86
CA THR A 288 -15.25 -5.61 -7.47
C THR A 288 -14.00 -5.17 -8.22
N ASP A 289 -12.91 -4.98 -7.49
CA ASP A 289 -11.60 -4.65 -8.05
C ASP A 289 -10.64 -5.84 -7.90
N TYR A 290 -10.07 -6.31 -9.01
CA TYR A 290 -9.02 -7.32 -9.06
C TYR A 290 -7.67 -6.65 -9.30
N ILE A 291 -6.78 -6.74 -8.34
CA ILE A 291 -5.46 -6.10 -8.36
C ILE A 291 -4.39 -7.16 -8.54
N PHE A 292 -3.49 -6.90 -9.46
CA PHE A 292 -2.33 -7.74 -9.79
C PHE A 292 -1.07 -6.90 -9.60
N SER A 293 -0.06 -7.44 -8.92
CA SER A 293 1.27 -6.84 -8.85
C SER A 293 2.35 -7.90 -8.87
N SER A 294 3.35 -7.71 -9.73
CA SER A 294 4.58 -8.50 -9.73
C SER A 294 5.75 -7.63 -10.19
N VAL A 295 6.95 -7.92 -9.72
CA VAL A 295 8.17 -7.29 -10.24
C VAL A 295 8.83 -8.11 -11.36
N LYS A 296 8.21 -9.22 -11.78
CA LYS A 296 8.68 -10.11 -12.83
C LYS A 296 7.94 -9.85 -14.15
N ASP A 297 8.64 -10.12 -15.24
CA ASP A 297 8.07 -10.06 -16.58
C ASP A 297 7.39 -11.41 -16.90
N GLU A 298 6.21 -11.60 -16.33
CA GLU A 298 5.46 -12.85 -16.37
C GLU A 298 3.98 -12.59 -16.66
N LYS A 299 3.38 -13.41 -17.53
CA LYS A 299 1.94 -13.34 -17.83
C LYS A 299 1.16 -14.09 -16.75
N VAL A 300 0.58 -13.34 -15.83
CA VAL A 300 -0.28 -13.86 -14.76
C VAL A 300 -1.72 -13.99 -15.25
N ALA A 301 -2.40 -15.08 -14.91
CA ALA A 301 -3.82 -15.29 -15.22
C ALA A 301 -4.63 -15.52 -13.92
N TYR A 302 -5.80 -14.90 -13.83
CA TYR A 302 -6.77 -15.16 -12.76
C TYR A 302 -8.16 -14.79 -13.23
N ASN A 303 -9.14 -15.67 -13.02
CA ASN A 303 -10.57 -15.39 -13.23
C ASN A 303 -10.90 -14.84 -14.63
N GLY A 304 -10.29 -15.41 -15.68
CA GLY A 304 -10.51 -14.99 -17.07
C GLY A 304 -9.86 -13.65 -17.45
N VAL A 305 -9.06 -13.06 -16.55
CA VAL A 305 -8.15 -11.95 -16.82
C VAL A 305 -6.73 -12.48 -16.96
N SER A 306 -5.92 -11.85 -17.80
CA SER A 306 -4.48 -12.07 -17.81
C SER A 306 -3.71 -10.75 -17.96
N ALA A 307 -2.62 -10.59 -17.23
CA ALA A 307 -1.80 -9.38 -17.26
C ALA A 307 -0.30 -9.72 -17.21
N ASN A 308 0.50 -8.94 -17.94
CA ASN A 308 1.95 -8.83 -17.76
C ASN A 308 2.28 -7.35 -17.56
N ALA A 309 2.34 -6.96 -16.28
CA ALA A 309 2.46 -5.57 -15.83
C ALA A 309 3.00 -5.55 -14.40
N THR A 310 3.68 -4.46 -14.01
CA THR A 310 4.08 -4.34 -12.59
C THR A 310 2.89 -4.07 -11.67
N TYR A 311 1.85 -3.46 -12.24
CA TYR A 311 0.57 -3.22 -11.60
C TYR A 311 -0.57 -3.32 -12.61
N ALA A 312 -1.63 -4.04 -12.29
CA ALA A 312 -2.87 -4.00 -13.07
C ALA A 312 -4.08 -3.99 -12.14
N VAL A 313 -5.11 -3.27 -12.54
CA VAL A 313 -6.39 -3.25 -11.82
C VAL A 313 -7.51 -3.48 -12.82
N VAL A 314 -8.30 -4.52 -12.57
CA VAL A 314 -9.51 -4.80 -13.31
C VAL A 314 -10.72 -4.55 -12.42
N THR A 315 -11.50 -3.54 -12.78
CA THR A 315 -12.73 -3.17 -12.08
C THR A 315 -13.92 -3.76 -12.82
N GLU A 316 -14.85 -4.32 -12.08
CA GLU A 316 -16.16 -4.76 -12.56
C GLU A 316 -17.26 -4.11 -11.72
N GLU A 317 -18.25 -3.48 -12.35
CA GLU A 317 -19.37 -2.85 -11.66
C GLU A 317 -20.64 -2.99 -12.52
N GLY A 318 -21.41 -4.05 -12.26
CA GLY A 318 -22.54 -4.44 -13.12
C GLY A 318 -22.06 -4.78 -14.54
N ASP A 319 -22.57 -4.06 -15.54
CA ASP A 319 -22.14 -4.18 -16.94
C ASP A 319 -20.90 -3.34 -17.26
N ASP A 320 -20.55 -2.38 -16.40
CA ASP A 320 -19.40 -1.49 -16.58
C ASP A 320 -18.10 -2.19 -16.14
N PHE A 321 -16.98 -1.85 -16.78
CA PHE A 321 -15.67 -2.39 -16.42
C PHE A 321 -14.53 -1.44 -16.75
N THR A 322 -13.41 -1.60 -16.05
CA THR A 322 -12.13 -0.94 -16.38
C THR A 322 -11.02 -1.98 -16.43
N LEU A 323 -10.21 -1.94 -17.48
CA LEU A 323 -8.91 -2.62 -17.56
C LEU A 323 -7.81 -1.57 -17.45
N PHE A 324 -7.12 -1.55 -16.32
CA PHE A 324 -5.94 -0.73 -16.10
C PHE A 324 -4.68 -1.59 -16.15
N MET A 325 -3.73 -1.23 -17.02
CA MET A 325 -2.41 -1.83 -17.10
C MET A 325 -1.37 -0.76 -16.80
N GLY A 326 -0.64 -0.90 -15.71
CA GLY A 326 0.42 -0.01 -15.27
C GLY A 326 1.80 -0.60 -15.54
N ASN A 327 2.66 0.14 -16.25
CA ASN A 327 4.04 -0.26 -16.56
C ASN A 327 4.15 -1.69 -17.11
N GLY A 328 3.27 -2.02 -18.07
CA GLY A 328 3.10 -3.38 -18.59
C GLY A 328 3.15 -3.47 -20.11
N THR A 329 3.16 -4.70 -20.61
CA THR A 329 3.20 -5.02 -22.04
C THR A 329 1.96 -5.77 -22.50
N PHE A 330 1.15 -6.31 -21.59
CA PHE A 330 -0.02 -7.09 -21.93
C PHE A 330 -1.13 -7.02 -20.87
N ILE A 331 -2.37 -6.82 -21.31
CA ILE A 331 -3.58 -7.06 -20.49
C ILE A 331 -4.70 -7.65 -21.35
N GLU A 332 -5.41 -8.62 -20.81
CA GLU A 332 -6.51 -9.31 -21.47
C GLU A 332 -7.63 -9.58 -20.49
N GLY A 333 -8.85 -9.32 -20.92
CA GLY A 333 -10.05 -9.43 -20.09
C GLY A 333 -11.24 -8.79 -20.78
N LYS A 334 -12.45 -9.15 -20.36
CA LYS A 334 -13.70 -8.53 -20.87
C LYS A 334 -13.84 -8.52 -22.40
N GLY A 335 -13.27 -9.52 -23.06
CA GLY A 335 -13.29 -9.66 -24.52
C GLY A 335 -12.29 -8.76 -25.26
N PHE A 336 -11.31 -8.18 -24.57
CA PHE A 336 -10.24 -7.39 -25.16
C PHE A 336 -8.89 -7.98 -24.82
N SER A 337 -7.95 -7.86 -25.76
CA SER A 337 -6.54 -8.18 -25.57
C SER A 337 -5.74 -6.97 -26.03
N ILE A 338 -4.96 -6.37 -25.14
CA ILE A 338 -4.18 -5.16 -25.40
C ILE A 338 -2.71 -5.49 -25.17
N ALA A 339 -1.90 -5.25 -26.20
CA ALA A 339 -0.46 -5.54 -26.17
C ALA A 339 0.36 -4.34 -26.62
N SER A 340 1.52 -4.15 -26.00
CA SER A 340 2.55 -3.20 -26.41
C SER A 340 3.90 -3.90 -26.59
N ALA A 341 4.77 -3.29 -27.39
CA ALA A 341 6.15 -3.74 -27.54
C ALA A 341 7.05 -3.29 -26.37
N GLU A 342 6.72 -2.14 -25.78
CA GLU A 342 7.45 -1.52 -24.67
C GLU A 342 6.50 -1.36 -23.48
N ARG A 343 7.05 -1.26 -22.26
CA ARG A 343 6.22 -1.03 -21.07
C ARG A 343 5.51 0.31 -21.16
N THR A 344 4.21 0.32 -20.87
CA THR A 344 3.38 1.53 -20.92
C THR A 344 2.19 1.44 -19.96
N ASN A 345 1.53 2.58 -19.73
CA ASN A 345 0.27 2.65 -19.01
C ASN A 345 -0.91 2.69 -20.01
N VAL A 346 -1.94 1.89 -19.75
CA VAL A 346 -3.16 1.80 -20.59
C VAL A 346 -4.41 1.74 -19.71
N VAL A 347 -5.47 2.41 -20.16
CA VAL A 347 -6.82 2.28 -19.62
C VAL A 347 -7.77 1.94 -20.76
N LEU A 348 -8.57 0.90 -20.59
CA LEU A 348 -9.81 0.68 -21.35
C LEU A 348 -10.96 0.63 -20.36
N GLU A 349 -11.88 1.58 -20.44
CA GLU A 349 -13.09 1.62 -19.62
C GLU A 349 -14.32 1.48 -20.52
N TYR A 350 -15.24 0.61 -20.13
CA TYR A 350 -16.60 0.60 -20.63
C TYR A 350 -17.51 1.13 -19.54
N ARG A 351 -18.16 2.26 -19.81
CA ARG A 351 -19.04 2.92 -18.84
C ARG A 351 -20.29 3.45 -19.51
N ASN A 352 -21.46 3.06 -19.02
CA ASN A 352 -22.76 3.50 -19.52
C ASN A 352 -22.91 3.35 -21.05
N GLY A 353 -22.51 2.21 -21.59
CA GLY A 353 -22.65 1.91 -23.02
C GLY A 353 -21.56 2.47 -23.93
N LYS A 354 -20.56 3.18 -23.39
CA LYS A 354 -19.52 3.87 -24.16
C LYS A 354 -18.13 3.37 -23.79
N TYR A 355 -17.22 3.41 -24.76
CA TYR A 355 -15.82 3.06 -24.54
C TYR A 355 -14.98 4.31 -24.36
N TYR A 356 -14.16 4.31 -23.32
CA TYR A 356 -13.14 5.28 -23.05
C TYR A 356 -11.78 4.60 -23.09
N PHE A 357 -10.78 5.30 -23.62
CA PHE A 357 -9.46 4.73 -23.80
C PHE A 357 -8.37 5.75 -23.51
N MET A 358 -7.25 5.28 -22.98
CA MET A 358 -6.02 6.04 -22.76
C MET A 358 -4.84 5.12 -22.98
N SER A 359 -3.79 5.62 -23.62
CA SER A 359 -2.50 4.93 -23.70
C SER A 359 -1.37 5.95 -23.72
N GLU A 360 -0.34 5.73 -22.91
CA GLU A 360 0.88 6.55 -22.94
C GLU A 360 1.86 6.10 -24.02
N GLY A 361 1.65 4.91 -24.59
CA GLY A 361 2.49 4.29 -25.61
C GLY A 361 1.69 3.79 -26.81
N THR A 362 2.39 3.24 -27.79
CA THR A 362 1.72 2.58 -28.93
C THR A 362 1.28 1.18 -28.53
N VAL A 363 0.02 0.84 -28.82
CA VAL A 363 -0.57 -0.46 -28.48
C VAL A 363 -1.33 -1.07 -29.65
N THR A 364 -1.53 -2.38 -29.56
CA THR A 364 -2.44 -3.13 -30.41
C THR A 364 -3.59 -3.66 -29.55
N ILE A 365 -4.82 -3.32 -29.91
CA ILE A 365 -6.04 -3.86 -29.32
C ILE A 365 -6.61 -4.92 -30.24
N ILE A 366 -6.94 -6.09 -29.70
CA ILE A 366 -7.74 -7.13 -30.34
C ILE A 366 -9.08 -7.19 -29.61
N THR A 367 -10.16 -6.94 -30.35
CA THR A 367 -11.53 -7.00 -29.82
C THR A 367 -12.07 -8.43 -29.85
N ASN A 368 -13.20 -8.67 -29.15
CA ASN A 368 -13.92 -9.94 -29.14
C ASN A 368 -14.34 -10.44 -30.53
N LYS A 369 -14.48 -9.53 -31.52
CA LYS A 369 -14.77 -9.86 -32.93
C LYS A 369 -13.51 -10.17 -33.75
N GLY A 370 -12.34 -10.25 -33.11
CA GLY A 370 -11.04 -10.46 -33.77
C GLY A 370 -10.52 -9.24 -34.53
N LYS A 371 -11.20 -8.08 -34.46
CA LYS A 371 -10.70 -6.83 -35.09
C LYS A 371 -9.45 -6.38 -34.36
N ARG A 372 -8.36 -6.21 -35.12
CA ARG A 372 -7.08 -5.67 -34.67
C ARG A 372 -7.01 -4.18 -34.96
N ILE A 373 -6.68 -3.38 -33.95
CA ILE A 373 -6.61 -1.93 -34.01
C ILE A 373 -5.27 -1.51 -33.43
N LYS A 374 -4.47 -0.75 -34.18
CA LYS A 374 -3.25 -0.12 -33.66
C LYS A 374 -3.60 1.30 -33.23
N ILE A 375 -3.25 1.66 -32.01
CA ILE A 375 -3.51 2.98 -31.43
C ILE A 375 -2.17 3.55 -30.95
N GLU A 376 -1.85 4.76 -31.36
CA GLU A 376 -0.71 5.52 -30.82
C GLU A 376 -1.08 6.13 -29.47
N ALA A 377 -0.12 6.77 -28.79
CA ALA A 377 -0.40 7.41 -27.52
C ALA A 377 -1.56 8.41 -27.64
N ILE A 378 -2.52 8.34 -26.72
CA ILE A 378 -3.71 9.18 -26.70
C ILE A 378 -4.16 9.41 -25.26
N GLY A 379 -4.56 10.66 -24.96
CA GLY A 379 -5.13 11.01 -23.68
C GLY A 379 -6.48 10.34 -23.45
N TYR A 380 -6.85 10.20 -22.19
CA TYR A 380 -8.11 9.57 -21.79
C TYR A 380 -9.32 10.30 -22.39
N GLY A 381 -10.14 9.57 -23.13
CA GLY A 381 -11.34 10.11 -23.76
C GLY A 381 -12.22 9.03 -24.38
N ASN A 382 -13.43 9.43 -24.78
CA ASN A 382 -14.37 8.55 -25.47
C ASN A 382 -13.84 8.21 -26.88
N VAL A 383 -13.85 6.92 -27.23
CA VAL A 383 -13.38 6.41 -28.53
C VAL A 383 -14.46 5.75 -29.38
N VAL A 384 -15.65 5.46 -28.83
CA VAL A 384 -16.84 4.91 -29.52
C VAL A 384 -18.13 5.36 -28.84
#